data_AF-A0A162QB38-F1
#
_entry.id   AF-A0A162QB38-F1
#
_cell.length_a   1.000
_cell.length_b   1.000
_cell.length_c   1.000
_cell.angle_alpha   90.00
_cell.angle_beta   90.00
_cell.angle_gamma   90.00
#
_symmetry.space_group_name_H-M   'P 1'
#
loop_
_entity.id
_entity.type
_entity.pdbx_description
1 polymer ?
#
loop_
_entity_poly.entity_id
_entity_poly.type
_entity_poly.pdbx_seq_one_letter_code
_entity_poly.pdbx_strand_id
1 'polypeptide(L)'
;MMDRWVNKKTIGAKEFAAMKKIAETMVLPRDYTKLTSKIGKGFPYMKADDWKSWVLVYSPVLLHGVLPFEMYNNWMNFVRACHYLIKPSITFDEVNSAHDYLEMFCKKATKLYTPTILTCNMHLHLHLRETIRNFRPVYGYWLFGFERYNGLLKHIKTKGKYSFEATYMRSFVQNAFKGDYVNTVLKSSSHVPFFNILSKLSPKFTPTITVITLSSHPFRLQLFLLASSNPHLPPKGNKPLPPSTFPLQLKKSSLMDETDYAHLLQHYKTSYDLPDLVSYQYATLTNSFVDNEITKLKFIDLLGQQYRGKNGSASCGSLVHVMFISSDGRNTLAYAGQIQYLFTHSFTHPSNSNLHLTRMVHDHHVFAYIKWFNTSSDRSREDDGLEFCLPTFSPDSRH
;
A
#
# COMPACT_ATOMS: atom_id res chain seq x y z
N MET A 1 15.88 -22.09 12.37
CA MET A 1 16.34 -21.29 13.54
C MET A 1 15.40 -21.45 14.73
N MET A 2 14.09 -21.18 14.60
CA MET A 2 13.13 -21.32 15.72
C MET A 2 13.22 -22.66 16.45
N ASP A 3 13.15 -23.80 15.73
CA ASP A 3 13.23 -25.13 16.34
C ASP A 3 14.48 -25.32 17.19
N ARG A 4 15.60 -24.71 16.78
CA ARG A 4 16.86 -24.78 17.52
C ARG A 4 16.78 -23.97 18.82
N TRP A 5 16.22 -22.77 18.79
CA TRP A 5 16.04 -21.94 19.98
C TRP A 5 15.05 -22.57 20.97
N VAL A 6 14.04 -23.28 20.48
CA VAL A 6 13.13 -24.07 21.30
C VAL A 6 13.84 -25.29 21.89
N ASN A 7 14.54 -26.09 21.08
CA ASN A 7 15.23 -27.30 21.53
C ASN A 7 16.37 -27.01 22.53
N LYS A 8 17.03 -25.85 22.40
CA LYS A 8 18.04 -25.38 23.35
C LYS A 8 17.45 -24.67 24.57
N LYS A 9 16.12 -24.63 24.71
CA LYS A 9 15.38 -23.96 25.79
C LYS A 9 15.69 -22.46 25.91
N THR A 10 16.13 -21.82 24.83
CA THR A 10 16.28 -20.36 24.76
C THR A 10 14.92 -19.68 24.67
N ILE A 11 13.95 -20.32 24.03
CA ILE A 11 12.56 -19.86 23.94
C ILE A 11 11.67 -20.99 24.48
N GLY A 12 10.93 -20.70 25.55
CA GLY A 12 9.98 -21.62 26.17
C GLY A 12 8.54 -21.11 26.11
N ALA A 13 7.67 -21.78 26.86
CA ALA A 13 6.24 -21.46 26.88
C ALA A 13 5.93 -20.04 27.40
N LYS A 14 6.72 -19.56 28.36
CA LYS A 14 6.57 -18.21 28.93
C LYS A 14 6.89 -17.13 27.88
N GLU A 15 7.98 -17.32 27.14
CA GLU A 15 8.41 -16.41 26.07
C GLU A 15 7.38 -16.43 24.93
N PHE A 16 6.83 -17.60 24.57
CA PHE A 16 5.75 -17.70 23.59
C PHE A 16 4.49 -16.95 24.01
N ALA A 17 4.11 -17.02 25.29
CA ALA A 17 2.96 -16.29 25.81
C ALA A 17 3.19 -14.77 25.75
N ALA A 18 4.39 -14.30 26.12
CA ALA A 18 4.77 -12.90 26.03
C ALA A 18 4.78 -12.39 24.57
N MET A 19 5.41 -13.13 23.67
CA MET A 19 5.43 -12.82 22.23
C MET A 19 4.02 -12.77 21.64
N LYS A 20 3.13 -13.68 22.04
CA LYS A 20 1.72 -13.66 21.60
C LYS A 20 1.01 -12.37 22.04
N LYS A 21 1.17 -11.96 23.31
CA LYS A 21 0.55 -10.73 23.83
C LYS A 21 1.00 -9.49 23.07
N ILE A 22 2.30 -9.40 22.74
CA ILE A 22 2.84 -8.30 21.92
C ILE A 22 2.32 -8.40 20.48
N ALA A 23 2.32 -9.59 19.89
CA ALA A 23 1.82 -9.80 18.52
C ALA A 23 0.36 -9.36 18.35
N GLU A 24 -0.46 -9.51 19.38
CA GLU A 24 -1.88 -9.09 19.38
C GLU A 24 -2.06 -7.57 19.31
N THR A 25 -1.09 -6.78 19.78
CA THR A 25 -1.11 -5.31 19.69
C THR A 25 -0.50 -4.77 18.41
N MET A 26 0.23 -5.59 17.64
CA MET A 26 0.88 -5.16 16.40
C MET A 26 -0.14 -4.90 15.28
N VAL A 27 0.00 -3.75 14.63
CA VAL A 27 -0.74 -3.40 13.41
C VAL A 27 0.15 -3.69 12.21
N LEU A 28 -0.36 -4.48 11.25
CA LEU A 28 0.39 -4.90 10.07
C LEU A 28 -0.11 -4.20 8.78
N PRO A 29 0.79 -3.96 7.81
CA PRO A 29 0.38 -3.64 6.43
C PRO A 29 -0.40 -4.79 5.76
N ARG A 30 -1.22 -4.49 4.75
CA ARG A 30 -2.08 -5.49 4.06
C ARG A 30 -1.34 -6.70 3.51
N ASP A 31 -0.10 -6.50 3.07
CA ASP A 31 0.68 -7.54 2.39
C ASP A 31 1.34 -8.54 3.34
N TYR A 32 1.06 -8.42 4.65
CA TYR A 32 1.57 -9.30 5.69
C TYR A 32 0.44 -10.06 6.38
N THR A 33 0.67 -11.36 6.55
CA THR A 33 -0.27 -12.26 7.20
C THR A 33 -0.19 -12.13 8.71
N LYS A 34 -1.36 -12.05 9.36
CA LYS A 34 -1.48 -11.98 10.82
C LYS A 34 -1.18 -13.35 11.46
N LEU A 35 -0.25 -13.38 12.41
CA LEU A 35 0.26 -14.62 13.03
C LEU A 35 -0.17 -14.83 14.48
N THR A 36 -1.05 -13.98 15.01
CA THR A 36 -1.41 -13.94 16.45
C THR A 36 -1.86 -15.30 17.00
N SER A 37 -2.61 -16.08 16.21
CA SER A 37 -3.08 -17.40 16.62
C SER A 37 -2.02 -18.51 16.54
N LYS A 38 -0.93 -18.29 15.79
CA LYS A 38 0.13 -19.28 15.52
C LYS A 38 1.33 -19.13 16.45
N ILE A 39 1.71 -17.90 16.82
CA ILE A 39 2.91 -17.64 17.63
C ILE A 39 2.84 -18.35 18.98
N GLY A 40 1.76 -18.18 19.74
CA GLY A 40 1.62 -18.81 21.06
C GLY A 40 1.46 -20.33 21.02
N LYS A 41 1.27 -20.93 19.83
CA LYS A 41 1.17 -22.38 19.63
C LYS A 41 2.45 -22.99 19.06
N GLY A 42 3.54 -22.21 18.94
CA GLY A 42 4.81 -22.70 18.39
C GLY A 42 4.80 -22.86 16.86
N PHE A 43 4.13 -21.96 16.14
CA PHE A 43 4.15 -21.87 14.67
C PHE A 43 3.62 -23.11 13.90
N PRO A 44 2.47 -23.69 14.26
CA PRO A 44 1.95 -24.83 13.53
C PRO A 44 1.51 -24.43 12.12
N TYR A 45 1.84 -25.27 11.12
CA TYR A 45 1.40 -25.15 9.73
C TYR A 45 1.65 -23.75 9.12
N MET A 46 2.84 -23.20 9.34
CA MET A 46 3.26 -21.94 8.72
C MET A 46 3.46 -22.12 7.21
N LYS A 47 2.75 -21.31 6.43
CA LYS A 47 2.92 -21.19 4.98
C LYS A 47 4.07 -20.25 4.66
N ALA A 48 4.51 -20.22 3.41
CA ALA A 48 5.56 -19.31 2.96
C ALA A 48 5.26 -17.83 3.29
N ASP A 49 4.01 -17.38 3.12
CA ASP A 49 3.62 -15.99 3.40
C ASP A 49 3.57 -15.67 4.91
N ASP A 50 3.25 -16.69 5.72
CA ASP A 50 3.38 -16.60 7.17
C ASP A 50 4.85 -16.42 7.57
N TRP A 51 5.76 -17.20 6.96
CA TRP A 51 7.19 -17.08 7.23
C TRP A 51 7.77 -15.75 6.78
N LYS A 52 7.33 -15.23 5.63
CA LYS A 52 7.67 -13.87 5.18
C LYS A 52 7.28 -12.83 6.24
N SER A 53 6.05 -12.91 6.75
CA SER A 53 5.54 -11.99 7.77
C SER A 53 6.27 -12.14 9.10
N TRP A 54 6.61 -13.38 9.47
CA TRP A 54 7.44 -13.68 10.61
C TRP A 54 8.81 -13.02 10.51
N VAL A 55 9.54 -13.25 9.42
CA VAL A 55 10.90 -12.73 9.24
C VAL A 55 10.91 -11.20 9.19
N LEU A 56 10.05 -10.58 8.37
CA LEU A 56 10.16 -9.16 8.07
C LEU A 56 9.55 -8.24 9.11
N VAL A 57 8.54 -8.71 9.86
CA VAL A 57 7.77 -7.84 10.76
C VAL A 57 7.74 -8.33 12.20
N TYR A 58 7.38 -9.59 12.44
CA TYR A 58 7.21 -10.08 13.81
C TYR A 58 8.54 -10.35 14.50
N SER A 59 9.43 -11.09 13.87
CA SER A 59 10.67 -11.55 14.50
C SER A 59 11.59 -10.42 14.98
N PRO A 60 11.71 -9.26 14.30
CA PRO A 60 12.49 -8.13 14.83
C PRO A 60 11.91 -7.56 16.12
N VAL A 61 10.58 -7.52 16.24
CA VAL A 61 9.91 -6.96 17.44
C VAL A 61 9.84 -7.99 18.55
N LEU A 62 9.45 -9.23 18.22
CA LEU A 62 9.11 -10.25 19.21
C LEU A 62 10.33 -10.98 19.78
N LEU A 63 11.43 -11.08 19.02
CA LEU A 63 12.66 -11.68 19.53
C LEU A 63 13.52 -10.66 20.29
N HIS A 64 13.20 -9.37 20.18
CA HIS A 64 13.87 -8.31 20.92
C HIS A 64 13.56 -8.43 22.42
N GLY A 65 14.59 -8.69 23.22
CA GLY A 65 14.47 -8.97 24.65
C GLY A 65 14.12 -10.42 25.00
N VAL A 66 13.88 -11.29 24.02
CA VAL A 66 13.71 -12.74 24.23
C VAL A 66 15.01 -13.50 23.95
N LEU A 67 15.71 -13.14 22.87
CA LEU A 67 16.99 -13.75 22.53
C LEU A 67 18.17 -12.99 23.17
N PRO A 68 19.27 -13.69 23.52
CA PRO A 68 20.53 -13.04 23.86
C PRO A 68 20.97 -12.07 22.76
N PHE A 69 21.58 -10.95 23.15
CA PHE A 69 21.92 -9.84 22.26
C PHE A 69 22.66 -10.28 20.98
N GLU A 70 23.67 -11.13 21.11
CA GLU A 70 24.45 -11.60 19.96
C GLU A 70 23.64 -12.47 18.99
N MET A 71 22.76 -13.33 19.51
CA MET A 71 21.88 -14.19 18.72
C MET A 71 20.83 -13.37 17.98
N TYR A 72 20.23 -12.38 18.66
CA TYR A 72 19.30 -11.44 18.07
C TYR A 72 19.97 -10.60 16.97
N ASN A 73 21.14 -10.02 17.26
CA ASN A 73 21.88 -9.22 16.28
C ASN A 73 22.31 -10.07 15.07
N ASN A 74 22.63 -11.35 15.26
CA ASN A 74 22.88 -12.23 14.15
C ASN A 74 21.63 -12.44 13.29
N TRP A 75 20.49 -12.76 13.91
CA TRP A 75 19.21 -12.90 13.20
C TRP A 75 18.81 -11.63 12.44
N MET A 76 19.10 -10.46 12.99
CA MET A 76 18.82 -9.19 12.32
C MET A 76 19.62 -8.99 11.03
N ASN A 77 20.81 -9.59 10.88
CA ASN A 77 21.50 -9.59 9.58
C ASN A 77 20.68 -10.34 8.53
N PHE A 78 20.14 -11.52 8.88
CA PHE A 78 19.25 -12.26 7.98
C PHE A 78 17.99 -11.46 7.63
N VAL A 79 17.35 -10.84 8.61
CA VAL A 79 16.17 -9.98 8.38
C VAL A 79 16.49 -8.81 7.44
N ARG A 80 17.61 -8.11 7.64
CA ARG A 80 18.04 -6.99 6.80
C ARG A 80 18.27 -7.43 5.36
N ALA A 81 18.93 -8.57 5.15
CA ALA A 81 19.07 -9.15 3.82
C ALA A 81 17.70 -9.42 3.17
N CYS A 82 16.77 -10.06 3.89
CA CYS A 82 15.43 -10.34 3.36
C CYS A 82 14.65 -9.07 2.97
N HIS A 83 14.81 -7.95 3.70
CA HIS A 83 14.19 -6.67 3.36
C HIS A 83 14.66 -6.11 2.02
N TYR A 84 15.93 -6.29 1.67
CA TYR A 84 16.41 -5.94 0.33
C TYR A 84 15.89 -6.91 -0.74
N LEU A 85 16.03 -8.21 -0.50
CA LEU A 85 15.74 -9.26 -1.48
C LEU A 85 14.26 -9.32 -1.89
N ILE A 86 13.34 -8.83 -1.05
CA ILE A 86 11.91 -8.85 -1.33
C ILE A 86 11.42 -7.66 -2.16
N LYS A 87 12.26 -6.65 -2.40
CA LYS A 87 11.85 -5.47 -3.15
C LYS A 87 11.50 -5.85 -4.60
N PRO A 88 10.39 -5.31 -5.16
CA PRO A 88 10.06 -5.51 -6.57
C PRO A 88 11.12 -4.95 -7.53
N SER A 89 11.86 -3.94 -7.09
CA SER A 89 13.02 -3.35 -7.76
C SER A 89 14.17 -3.24 -6.77
N ILE A 90 15.38 -3.62 -7.19
CA ILE A 90 16.58 -3.62 -6.34
C ILE A 90 17.77 -3.13 -7.17
N THR A 91 18.58 -2.26 -6.58
CA THR A 91 19.83 -1.76 -7.18
C THR A 91 20.99 -2.73 -6.93
N PHE A 92 22.08 -2.64 -7.70
CA PHE A 92 23.23 -3.52 -7.48
C PHE A 92 23.91 -3.31 -6.12
N ASP A 93 23.92 -2.09 -5.60
CA ASP A 93 24.47 -1.79 -4.26
C ASP A 93 23.63 -2.41 -3.15
N GLU A 94 22.30 -2.41 -3.30
CA GLU A 94 21.40 -3.10 -2.39
C GLU A 94 21.55 -4.63 -2.48
N VAL A 95 21.80 -5.18 -3.67
CA VAL A 95 22.13 -6.61 -3.84
C VAL A 95 23.42 -6.96 -3.10
N ASN A 96 24.46 -6.12 -3.23
CA ASN A 96 25.73 -6.31 -2.52
C ASN A 96 25.53 -6.23 -1.00
N SER A 97 24.77 -5.23 -0.53
CA SER A 97 24.42 -5.09 0.88
C SER A 97 23.70 -6.33 1.41
N ALA A 98 22.73 -6.85 0.65
CA ALA A 98 22.01 -8.08 1.02
C ALA A 98 22.95 -9.29 1.11
N HIS A 99 23.91 -9.42 0.19
CA HIS A 99 24.92 -10.47 0.21
C HIS A 99 25.80 -10.37 1.46
N ASP A 100 26.31 -9.18 1.78
CA ASP A 100 27.18 -8.96 2.95
C ASP A 100 26.44 -9.30 4.25
N TYR A 101 25.16 -8.96 4.36
CA TYR A 101 24.32 -9.35 5.49
C TYR A 101 24.11 -10.87 5.59
N LEU A 102 23.90 -11.57 4.48
CA LEU A 102 23.77 -13.04 4.46
C LEU A 102 25.07 -13.73 4.81
N GLU A 103 26.20 -13.25 4.28
CA GLU A 103 27.52 -13.78 4.58
C GLU A 103 27.86 -13.58 6.06
N MET A 104 27.61 -12.38 6.58
CA MET A 104 27.78 -12.07 8.00
C MET A 104 26.87 -12.94 8.88
N PHE A 105 25.62 -13.17 8.46
CA PHE A 105 24.71 -14.07 9.17
C PHE A 105 25.28 -15.49 9.28
N CYS A 106 25.79 -16.05 8.18
CA CYS A 106 26.40 -17.37 8.15
C CYS A 106 27.69 -17.43 8.99
N LYS A 107 28.61 -16.45 8.84
CA LYS A 107 29.87 -16.37 9.61
C LYS A 107 29.65 -16.22 11.12
N LYS A 108 28.66 -15.44 11.54
CA LYS A 108 28.30 -15.32 12.96
C LYS A 108 27.56 -16.56 13.45
N ALA A 109 26.75 -17.19 12.61
CA ALA A 109 26.06 -18.42 12.97
C ALA A 109 27.04 -19.56 13.31
N THR A 110 28.15 -19.71 12.57
CA THR A 110 29.14 -20.75 12.89
C THR A 110 29.88 -20.53 14.21
N LYS A 111 29.97 -19.28 14.68
CA LYS A 111 30.59 -18.93 15.96
C LYS A 111 29.61 -19.04 17.12
N LEU A 112 28.40 -18.53 16.96
CA LEU A 112 27.36 -18.50 17.99
C LEU A 112 26.70 -19.86 18.22
N TYR A 113 26.76 -20.73 17.22
CA TYR A 113 26.15 -22.04 17.21
C TYR A 113 27.18 -23.11 16.84
N THR A 114 26.79 -24.38 16.92
CA THR A 114 27.64 -25.47 16.40
C THR A 114 27.77 -25.38 14.88
N PRO A 115 28.91 -25.77 14.28
CA PRO A 115 29.11 -25.73 12.82
C PRO A 115 28.03 -26.45 12.01
N THR A 116 27.39 -27.46 12.59
CA THR A 116 26.22 -28.17 12.05
C THR A 116 24.97 -27.31 11.85
N ILE A 117 25.00 -26.02 12.22
CA ILE A 117 23.91 -25.08 11.98
C ILE A 117 23.74 -24.71 10.51
N LEU A 118 24.83 -24.73 9.74
CA LEU A 118 24.81 -24.33 8.34
C LEU A 118 24.13 -25.40 7.51
N THR A 119 22.98 -25.05 6.94
CA THR A 119 22.24 -25.91 6.03
C THR A 119 22.61 -25.62 4.58
N CYS A 120 22.27 -26.53 3.66
CA CYS A 120 22.42 -26.27 2.24
C CYS A 120 21.69 -24.98 1.80
N ASN A 121 20.51 -24.70 2.35
CA ASN A 121 19.79 -23.46 2.06
C ASN A 121 20.55 -22.22 2.53
N MET A 122 21.23 -22.29 3.68
CA MET A 122 22.09 -21.19 4.13
C MET A 122 23.30 -20.97 3.23
N HIS A 123 23.87 -22.05 2.70
CA HIS A 123 24.91 -21.94 1.67
C HIS A 123 24.37 -21.30 0.38
N LEU A 124 23.18 -21.72 -0.07
CA LEU A 124 22.53 -21.17 -1.27
C LEU A 124 22.22 -19.66 -1.17
N HIS A 125 22.06 -19.12 0.04
CA HIS A 125 21.94 -17.67 0.23
C HIS A 125 23.12 -16.90 -0.38
N LEU A 126 24.33 -17.45 -0.34
CA LEU A 126 25.54 -16.78 -0.83
C LEU A 126 25.57 -16.64 -2.37
N HIS A 127 24.78 -17.45 -3.08
CA HIS A 127 24.65 -17.42 -4.55
C HIS A 127 23.49 -16.54 -5.02
N LEU A 128 22.71 -15.95 -4.11
CA LEU A 128 21.58 -15.08 -4.48
C LEU A 128 22.04 -13.81 -5.20
N ARG A 129 23.24 -13.29 -4.89
CA ARG A 129 23.78 -12.09 -5.57
C ARG A 129 23.93 -12.32 -7.06
N GLU A 130 24.63 -13.39 -7.44
CA GLU A 130 24.85 -13.79 -8.83
C GLU A 130 23.53 -14.12 -9.49
N THR A 131 22.63 -14.81 -8.79
CA THR A 131 21.30 -15.14 -9.29
C THR A 131 20.50 -13.88 -9.63
N ILE A 132 20.46 -12.89 -8.75
CA ILE A 132 19.71 -11.65 -8.97
C ILE A 132 20.34 -10.80 -10.08
N ARG A 133 21.67 -10.78 -10.20
CA ARG A 133 22.35 -10.10 -11.30
C ARG A 133 22.01 -10.73 -12.65
N ASN A 134 21.87 -12.06 -12.72
CA ASN A 134 21.57 -12.78 -13.94
C ASN A 134 20.07 -12.78 -14.30
N PHE A 135 19.19 -12.93 -13.31
CA PHE A 135 17.75 -13.18 -13.50
C PHE A 135 16.84 -12.03 -13.03
N ARG A 136 17.43 -10.89 -12.63
CA ARG A 136 16.73 -9.69 -12.11
C ARG A 136 16.17 -9.94 -10.68
N PRO A 137 15.36 -9.03 -10.07
CA PRO A 137 14.91 -9.19 -8.69
C PRO A 137 14.17 -10.50 -8.41
N VAL A 138 14.34 -11.06 -7.20
CA VAL A 138 13.69 -12.31 -6.75
C VAL A 138 12.17 -12.26 -6.91
N TYR A 139 11.57 -11.09 -6.73
CA TYR A 139 10.14 -10.85 -6.93
C TYR A 139 9.63 -11.32 -8.32
N GLY A 140 10.47 -11.26 -9.35
CA GLY A 140 10.09 -11.65 -10.71
C GLY A 140 9.92 -13.16 -10.91
N TYR A 141 10.58 -14.00 -10.10
CA TYR A 141 10.61 -15.45 -10.30
C TYR A 141 10.33 -16.27 -9.04
N TRP A 142 9.95 -15.63 -7.93
CA TRP A 142 9.54 -16.33 -6.72
C TRP A 142 8.26 -17.16 -6.91
N LEU A 143 8.12 -18.23 -6.13
CA LEU A 143 7.05 -19.22 -6.33
C LEU A 143 5.74 -18.89 -5.60
N PHE A 144 5.63 -17.73 -4.93
CA PHE A 144 4.42 -17.33 -4.21
C PHE A 144 3.18 -17.29 -5.11
N GLY A 145 3.34 -16.83 -6.36
CA GLY A 145 2.26 -16.83 -7.35
C GLY A 145 1.80 -18.25 -7.68
N PHE A 146 2.76 -19.13 -8.00
CA PHE A 146 2.48 -20.53 -8.33
C PHE A 146 1.78 -21.28 -7.19
N GLU A 147 2.22 -21.10 -5.94
CA GLU A 147 1.56 -21.73 -4.79
C GLU A 147 0.11 -21.26 -4.58
N ARG A 148 -0.16 -19.97 -4.82
CA ARG A 148 -1.52 -19.44 -4.79
C ARG A 148 -2.38 -20.05 -5.90
N TYR A 149 -1.83 -20.18 -7.11
CA TYR A 149 -2.50 -20.85 -8.21
C TYR A 149 -2.75 -22.33 -7.91
N ASN A 150 -1.79 -23.05 -7.33
CA ASN A 150 -1.97 -24.44 -6.91
C ASN A 150 -3.14 -24.59 -5.93
N GLY A 151 -3.30 -23.63 -5.01
CA GLY A 151 -4.46 -23.55 -4.12
C GLY A 151 -5.79 -23.43 -4.89
N LEU A 152 -5.84 -22.57 -5.91
CA LEU A 152 -7.02 -22.42 -6.76
C LEU A 152 -7.32 -23.69 -7.58
N LEU A 153 -6.29 -24.31 -8.14
CA LEU A 153 -6.43 -25.54 -8.94
C LEU A 153 -6.99 -26.70 -8.10
N LYS A 154 -6.61 -26.82 -6.83
CA LYS A 154 -7.16 -27.83 -5.90
C LYS A 154 -8.68 -27.74 -5.71
N HIS A 155 -9.30 -26.59 -5.98
CA HIS A 155 -10.74 -26.43 -5.87
C HIS A 155 -11.52 -26.85 -7.13
N ILE A 156 -10.82 -27.13 -8.24
CA ILE A 156 -11.44 -27.57 -9.48
C ILE A 156 -11.71 -29.07 -9.37
N LYS A 157 -12.99 -29.44 -9.37
CA LYS A 157 -13.41 -30.85 -9.39
C LYS A 157 -13.02 -31.48 -10.73
N THR A 158 -12.06 -32.40 -10.74
CA THR A 158 -11.74 -33.21 -11.91
C THR A 158 -12.55 -34.50 -11.88
N LYS A 159 -13.04 -34.98 -13.03
CA LYS A 159 -13.85 -36.21 -13.12
C LYS A 159 -13.01 -37.51 -13.05
N GLY A 160 -11.75 -37.44 -12.59
CA GLY A 160 -10.86 -38.60 -12.40
C GLY A 160 -10.53 -39.43 -13.65
N LYS A 161 -11.05 -39.08 -14.82
CA LYS A 161 -10.77 -39.72 -16.10
C LYS A 161 -9.89 -38.80 -16.94
N TYR A 162 -8.83 -39.38 -17.52
CA TYR A 162 -7.84 -38.79 -18.42
C TYR A 162 -8.29 -37.47 -19.06
N SER A 163 -7.48 -36.40 -18.91
CA SER A 163 -7.70 -34.98 -19.30
C SER A 163 -7.87 -33.96 -18.14
N PHE A 164 -7.11 -34.12 -17.05
CA PHE A 164 -7.12 -33.10 -15.99
C PHE A 164 -6.56 -31.76 -16.49
N GLU A 165 -5.57 -31.78 -17.39
CA GLU A 165 -4.99 -30.61 -18.04
C GLU A 165 -6.06 -29.84 -18.83
N ALA A 166 -6.85 -30.54 -19.64
CA ALA A 166 -7.94 -29.94 -20.41
C ALA A 166 -9.03 -29.37 -19.48
N THR A 167 -9.30 -30.04 -18.37
CA THR A 167 -10.26 -29.57 -17.35
C THR A 167 -9.76 -28.29 -16.68
N TYR A 168 -8.50 -28.24 -16.29
CA TYR A 168 -7.87 -27.04 -15.72
C TYR A 168 -7.84 -25.90 -16.73
N MET A 169 -7.45 -26.16 -17.99
CA MET A 169 -7.41 -25.13 -19.04
C MET A 169 -8.79 -24.60 -19.37
N ARG A 170 -9.80 -25.46 -19.50
CA ARG A 170 -11.18 -25.01 -19.71
C ARG A 170 -11.67 -24.14 -18.54
N SER A 171 -11.44 -24.57 -17.31
CA SER A 171 -11.86 -23.83 -16.12
C SER A 171 -11.12 -22.48 -15.99
N PHE A 172 -9.83 -22.44 -16.32
CA PHE A 172 -9.02 -21.23 -16.31
C PHE A 172 -9.53 -20.23 -17.34
N VAL A 173 -9.68 -20.64 -18.61
CA VAL A 173 -10.17 -19.79 -19.71
C VAL A 173 -11.58 -19.27 -19.39
N GLN A 174 -12.49 -20.14 -18.94
CA GLN A 174 -13.83 -19.72 -18.54
C GLN A 174 -13.81 -18.68 -17.41
N ASN A 175 -12.97 -18.86 -16.39
CA ASN A 175 -12.87 -17.91 -15.29
C ASN A 175 -12.20 -16.58 -15.66
N ALA A 176 -11.23 -16.60 -16.59
CA ALA A 176 -10.57 -15.40 -17.08
C ALA A 176 -11.52 -14.53 -17.90
N PHE A 177 -12.28 -15.13 -18.81
CA PHE A 177 -13.08 -14.39 -19.80
C PHE A 177 -14.57 -14.24 -19.45
N LYS A 178 -15.09 -14.91 -18.41
CA LYS A 178 -16.51 -14.78 -18.02
C LYS A 178 -16.92 -13.33 -17.74
N GLY A 179 -16.03 -12.51 -17.16
CA GLY A 179 -16.31 -11.10 -16.85
C GLY A 179 -16.45 -10.27 -18.12
N ASP A 180 -15.57 -10.46 -19.09
CA ASP A 180 -15.59 -9.76 -20.38
C ASP A 180 -16.80 -10.18 -21.22
N TYR A 181 -17.14 -11.47 -21.20
CA TYR A 181 -18.36 -11.99 -21.82
C TYR A 181 -19.61 -11.34 -21.21
N VAL A 182 -19.72 -11.33 -19.87
CA VAL A 182 -20.83 -10.68 -19.17
C VAL A 182 -20.90 -9.18 -19.52
N ASN A 183 -19.78 -8.47 -19.47
CA ASN A 183 -19.72 -7.03 -19.81
C ASN A 183 -20.10 -6.74 -21.27
N THR A 184 -19.74 -7.62 -22.19
CA THR A 184 -20.09 -7.46 -23.62
C THR A 184 -21.57 -7.70 -23.85
N VAL A 185 -22.12 -8.77 -23.24
CA VAL A 185 -23.56 -9.11 -23.33
C VAL A 185 -24.44 -8.07 -22.62
N LEU A 186 -23.96 -7.45 -21.54
CA LEU A 186 -24.71 -6.40 -20.82
C LEU A 186 -24.68 -5.03 -21.51
N LYS A 187 -23.77 -4.81 -22.48
CA LYS A 187 -23.71 -3.57 -23.28
C LYS A 187 -24.70 -3.59 -24.46
N SER A 188 -25.20 -4.75 -24.88
CA SER A 188 -26.26 -4.83 -25.88
C SER A 188 -27.62 -4.63 -25.22
N SER A 189 -28.40 -3.65 -25.70
CA SER A 189 -29.68 -3.22 -25.11
C SER A 189 -30.79 -4.29 -25.12
N SER A 190 -30.56 -5.44 -25.78
CA SER A 190 -31.53 -6.50 -26.02
C SER A 190 -31.63 -7.59 -24.94
N HIS A 191 -30.80 -7.57 -23.88
CA HIS A 191 -30.71 -8.70 -22.91
C HIS A 191 -31.10 -8.38 -21.46
N VAL A 192 -31.94 -7.36 -21.26
CA VAL A 192 -32.53 -6.99 -19.95
C VAL A 192 -33.08 -8.19 -19.13
N PRO A 193 -33.72 -9.24 -19.72
CA PRO A 193 -34.25 -10.36 -18.95
C PRO A 193 -33.21 -11.23 -18.24
N PHE A 194 -31.95 -11.22 -18.72
CA PHE A 194 -30.88 -12.10 -18.19
C PHE A 194 -29.95 -11.38 -17.19
N PHE A 195 -30.19 -10.09 -16.91
CA PHE A 195 -29.33 -9.26 -16.06
C PHE A 195 -29.14 -9.85 -14.65
N ASN A 196 -30.20 -10.40 -14.06
CA ASN A 196 -30.16 -11.02 -12.73
C ASN A 196 -29.40 -12.36 -12.69
N ILE A 197 -29.27 -13.03 -13.83
CA ILE A 197 -28.50 -14.28 -13.96
C ILE A 197 -27.03 -13.96 -14.25
N LEU A 198 -26.78 -13.00 -15.15
CA LEU A 198 -25.44 -12.56 -15.54
C LEU A 198 -24.70 -11.84 -14.39
N SER A 199 -25.41 -11.03 -13.59
CA SER A 199 -24.85 -10.39 -12.40
C SER A 199 -24.45 -11.40 -11.31
N LYS A 200 -25.13 -12.55 -11.20
CA LYS A 200 -24.73 -13.64 -10.28
C LYS A 200 -23.45 -14.37 -10.72
N LEU A 201 -23.05 -14.26 -11.99
CA LEU A 201 -21.81 -14.85 -12.52
C LEU A 201 -20.57 -13.99 -12.25
N SER A 202 -20.75 -12.71 -11.89
CA SER A 202 -19.69 -11.77 -11.51
C SER A 202 -20.04 -11.06 -10.19
N PRO A 203 -19.55 -11.54 -9.03
CA PRO A 203 -19.90 -11.00 -7.71
C PRO A 203 -19.37 -9.58 -7.43
N LYS A 204 -18.75 -8.91 -8.42
CA LYS A 204 -18.17 -7.56 -8.28
C LYS A 204 -18.93 -6.46 -9.03
N PHE A 205 -20.08 -6.74 -9.65
CA PHE A 205 -20.83 -5.73 -10.39
C PHE A 205 -21.99 -5.17 -9.55
N THR A 206 -21.98 -3.85 -9.29
CA THR A 206 -23.14 -3.10 -8.78
C THR A 206 -23.53 -2.09 -9.86
N PRO A 207 -24.77 -2.13 -10.39
CA PRO A 207 -25.20 -1.11 -11.33
C PRO A 207 -25.52 0.15 -10.52
N THR A 208 -24.93 1.29 -10.86
CA THR A 208 -25.46 2.59 -10.41
C THR A 208 -25.64 3.46 -11.63
N ILE A 209 -26.91 3.81 -11.84
CA ILE A 209 -27.43 4.69 -12.88
C ILE A 209 -26.94 6.10 -12.55
N THR A 210 -25.71 6.43 -12.94
CA THR A 210 -25.21 7.80 -13.17
C THR A 210 -23.78 7.65 -13.68
N VAL A 211 -23.66 7.36 -14.97
CA VAL A 211 -22.39 7.47 -15.68
C VAL A 211 -22.15 8.97 -15.87
N ILE A 212 -21.37 9.60 -14.98
CA ILE A 212 -20.73 10.87 -15.34
C ILE A 212 -19.61 10.48 -16.31
N THR A 213 -19.84 10.70 -17.60
CA THR A 213 -18.81 10.55 -18.64
C THR A 213 -17.77 11.65 -18.48
N LEU A 214 -16.76 11.44 -17.63
CA LEU A 214 -15.52 12.22 -17.76
C LEU A 214 -14.80 11.77 -19.04
N SER A 215 -14.49 12.73 -19.91
CA SER A 215 -13.81 12.50 -21.18
C SER A 215 -12.49 11.75 -20.95
N SER A 216 -12.40 10.51 -21.43
CA SER A 216 -11.18 9.73 -21.40
C SER A 216 -10.15 10.36 -22.33
N HIS A 217 -9.05 10.86 -21.76
CA HIS A 217 -7.86 11.17 -22.55
C HIS A 217 -7.06 9.88 -22.77
N PRO A 218 -6.59 9.58 -24.00
CA PRO A 218 -5.76 8.41 -24.24
C PRO A 218 -4.42 8.54 -23.49
N PHE A 219 -4.02 7.47 -22.80
CA PHE A 219 -2.73 7.40 -22.14
C PHE A 219 -1.59 7.56 -23.16
N ARG A 220 -0.82 8.65 -23.04
CA ARG A 220 0.33 8.93 -23.91
C ARG A 220 1.61 8.51 -23.20
N LEU A 221 2.08 7.31 -23.53
CA LEU A 221 3.31 6.70 -23.00
C LEU A 221 4.52 7.65 -23.07
N GLN A 222 4.62 8.47 -24.12
CA GLN A 222 5.75 9.38 -24.32
C GLN A 222 5.78 10.55 -23.31
N LEU A 223 4.62 11.06 -22.91
CA LEU A 223 4.52 12.08 -21.85
C LEU A 223 4.86 11.49 -20.47
N PHE A 224 4.49 10.23 -20.23
CA PHE A 224 4.84 9.51 -19.00
C PHE A 224 6.36 9.28 -18.89
N LEU A 225 7.02 8.90 -19.99
CA LEU A 225 8.47 8.71 -20.06
C LEU A 225 9.25 10.03 -19.94
N LEU A 226 8.73 11.13 -20.49
CA LEU A 226 9.33 12.46 -20.33
C LEU A 226 9.23 12.96 -18.88
N ALA A 227 8.08 12.76 -18.23
CA ALA A 227 7.87 13.12 -16.83
C ALA A 227 8.73 12.29 -15.85
N SER A 228 9.00 11.01 -16.15
CA SER A 228 9.88 10.18 -15.33
C SER A 228 11.37 10.55 -15.47
N SER A 229 11.72 11.30 -16.52
CA SER A 229 13.12 11.60 -16.87
C SER A 229 13.56 13.01 -16.46
N ASN A 230 12.67 13.84 -15.92
CA ASN A 230 12.96 15.23 -15.57
C ASN A 230 12.64 15.52 -14.08
N PRO A 231 13.60 15.36 -13.16
CA PRO A 231 13.41 15.60 -11.73
C PRO A 231 13.28 17.08 -11.34
N HIS A 232 13.43 18.02 -12.29
CA HIS A 232 13.38 19.47 -12.03
C HIS A 232 12.01 20.11 -12.22
N LEU A 233 10.99 19.36 -12.65
CA LEU A 233 9.63 19.84 -12.63
C LEU A 233 9.06 19.67 -11.22
N PRO A 234 8.62 20.75 -10.53
CA PRO A 234 7.85 20.59 -9.31
C PRO A 234 6.65 19.68 -9.64
N PRO A 235 6.26 18.72 -8.77
CA PRO A 235 5.13 17.83 -9.03
C PRO A 235 3.82 18.62 -8.89
N LYS A 236 3.59 19.59 -9.77
CA LYS A 236 2.32 20.26 -9.99
C LYS A 236 1.73 19.62 -11.24
N GLY A 237 0.80 18.69 -11.05
CA GLY A 237 0.13 18.02 -12.14
C GLY A 237 -1.14 17.33 -11.68
N ASN A 238 -2.24 17.62 -12.36
CA ASN A 238 -3.49 16.89 -12.17
C ASN A 238 -3.44 15.63 -13.04
N LYS A 239 -3.51 14.45 -12.41
CA LYS A 239 -3.62 13.18 -13.14
C LYS A 239 -5.08 12.73 -13.13
N PRO A 240 -5.69 12.39 -14.28
CA PRO A 240 -7.01 11.80 -14.28
C PRO A 240 -7.01 10.48 -13.51
N LEU A 241 -8.07 10.25 -12.74
CA LEU A 241 -8.27 8.97 -12.07
C LEU A 241 -8.38 7.84 -13.12
N PRO A 242 -7.85 6.64 -12.85
CA PRO A 242 -8.03 5.49 -13.73
C PRO A 242 -9.52 5.25 -14.05
N PRO A 243 -9.88 4.85 -15.29
CA PRO A 243 -11.28 4.58 -15.63
C PRO A 243 -11.94 3.54 -14.71
N SER A 244 -11.15 2.59 -14.18
CA SER A 244 -11.59 1.57 -13.23
C SER A 244 -12.02 2.12 -11.85
N THR A 245 -11.67 3.37 -11.54
CA THR A 245 -12.02 4.03 -10.27
C THR A 245 -13.48 4.50 -10.24
N PHE A 246 -14.14 4.56 -11.41
CA PHE A 246 -15.52 5.01 -11.52
C PHE A 246 -16.51 3.83 -11.50
N PRO A 247 -17.72 4.02 -10.95
CA PRO A 247 -18.25 5.27 -10.36
C PRO A 247 -17.77 5.53 -8.91
N LEU A 248 -17.61 6.81 -8.55
CA LEU A 248 -17.25 7.21 -7.19
C LEU A 248 -18.42 6.99 -6.22
N GLN A 249 -18.13 6.41 -5.06
CA GLN A 249 -19.13 6.12 -4.02
C GLN A 249 -19.28 7.30 -3.06
N LEU A 250 -20.04 8.32 -3.47
CA LEU A 250 -20.26 9.58 -2.74
C LEU A 250 -21.20 9.41 -1.52
N LYS A 251 -21.00 10.23 -0.49
CA LYS A 251 -21.91 10.43 0.64
C LYS A 251 -22.69 11.74 0.46
N LYS A 252 -23.57 12.06 1.42
CA LYS A 252 -24.21 13.38 1.49
C LYS A 252 -23.13 14.46 1.68
N SER A 253 -23.37 15.62 1.06
CA SER A 253 -22.55 16.82 1.25
C SER A 253 -22.50 17.25 2.72
N SER A 254 -21.38 17.82 3.13
CA SER A 254 -21.13 18.27 4.50
C SER A 254 -20.14 19.43 4.53
N LEU A 255 -20.26 20.28 5.54
CA LEU A 255 -19.28 21.35 5.79
C LEU A 255 -17.94 20.76 6.27
N MET A 256 -16.85 21.34 5.77
CA MET A 256 -15.48 21.06 6.21
C MET A 256 -15.18 21.79 7.52
N ASP A 257 -14.34 21.20 8.37
CA ASP A 257 -13.86 21.87 9.58
C ASP A 257 -12.96 23.06 9.21
N GLU A 258 -12.98 24.15 9.98
CA GLU A 258 -12.21 25.37 9.69
C GLU A 258 -10.70 25.11 9.59
N THR A 259 -10.17 24.24 10.45
CA THR A 259 -8.74 23.90 10.42
C THR A 259 -8.38 23.14 9.15
N ASP A 260 -9.22 22.21 8.72
CA ASP A 260 -9.01 21.44 7.50
C ASP A 260 -9.23 22.34 6.25
N TYR A 261 -10.20 23.25 6.30
CA TYR A 261 -10.53 24.19 5.22
C TYR A 261 -9.39 25.16 4.91
N ALA A 262 -8.68 25.66 5.93
CA ALA A 262 -7.52 26.53 5.72
C ALA A 262 -6.47 25.88 4.79
N HIS A 263 -6.25 24.57 4.92
CA HIS A 263 -5.36 23.82 4.03
C HIS A 263 -5.89 23.72 2.60
N LEU A 264 -7.20 23.56 2.43
CA LEU A 264 -7.85 23.51 1.10
C LEU A 264 -7.72 24.86 0.38
N LEU A 265 -7.98 25.96 1.08
CA LEU A 265 -7.81 27.31 0.54
C LEU A 265 -6.35 27.55 0.12
N GLN A 266 -5.40 27.23 1.00
CA GLN A 266 -3.97 27.38 0.71
C GLN A 266 -3.53 26.53 -0.49
N HIS A 267 -4.09 25.32 -0.64
CA HIS A 267 -3.84 24.48 -1.80
C HIS A 267 -4.26 25.16 -3.10
N TYR A 268 -5.49 25.70 -3.18
CA TYR A 268 -5.95 26.38 -4.39
C TYR A 268 -5.12 27.62 -4.71
N LYS A 269 -4.77 28.45 -3.72
CA LYS A 269 -3.88 29.60 -3.90
C LYS A 269 -2.55 29.19 -4.53
N THR A 270 -1.95 28.11 -4.04
CA THR A 270 -0.60 27.67 -4.45
C THR A 270 -0.60 26.89 -5.77
N SER A 271 -1.64 26.08 -6.01
CA SER A 271 -1.75 25.21 -7.19
C SER A 271 -2.17 25.97 -8.44
N TYR A 272 -3.02 26.99 -8.28
CA TYR A 272 -3.54 27.82 -9.38
C TYR A 272 -2.87 29.20 -9.47
N ASP A 273 -1.92 29.51 -8.59
CA ASP A 273 -1.22 30.80 -8.54
C ASP A 273 -2.17 31.99 -8.36
N LEU A 274 -3.11 31.84 -7.42
CA LEU A 274 -4.15 32.81 -7.10
C LEU A 274 -3.99 33.33 -5.65
N PRO A 275 -3.02 34.22 -5.37
CA PRO A 275 -2.77 34.70 -4.01
C PRO A 275 -3.98 35.45 -3.41
N ASP A 276 -4.76 36.12 -4.26
CA ASP A 276 -5.91 36.94 -3.88
C ASP A 276 -7.21 36.15 -3.67
N LEU A 277 -7.16 34.81 -3.80
CA LEU A 277 -8.35 33.97 -3.61
C LEU A 277 -8.90 34.11 -2.19
N VAL A 278 -10.19 34.42 -2.05
CA VAL A 278 -10.82 34.67 -0.74
C VAL A 278 -11.55 33.44 -0.19
N SER A 279 -11.78 33.44 1.12
CA SER A 279 -12.56 32.38 1.78
C SER A 279 -14.06 32.50 1.50
N TYR A 280 -14.80 31.43 1.77
CA TYR A 280 -16.26 31.40 1.70
C TYR A 280 -16.94 32.50 2.54
N GLN A 281 -16.28 32.99 3.60
CA GLN A 281 -16.78 34.07 4.46
C GLN A 281 -16.93 35.40 3.72
N TYR A 282 -16.18 35.60 2.63
CA TYR A 282 -16.24 36.77 1.77
C TYR A 282 -16.95 36.48 0.43
N ALA A 283 -17.73 35.39 0.36
CA ALA A 283 -18.49 35.01 -0.84
C ALA A 283 -19.47 36.09 -1.31
N THR A 284 -19.90 36.99 -0.42
CA THR A 284 -20.76 38.14 -0.76
C THR A 284 -20.02 39.27 -1.49
N LEU A 285 -18.68 39.29 -1.43
CA LEU A 285 -17.86 40.38 -1.97
C LEU A 285 -17.20 40.04 -3.31
N THR A 286 -17.03 38.76 -3.63
CA THR A 286 -16.38 38.33 -4.88
C THR A 286 -16.99 37.04 -5.43
N ASN A 287 -16.98 36.89 -6.75
CA ASN A 287 -17.36 35.64 -7.43
C ASN A 287 -16.24 34.58 -7.42
N SER A 288 -15.16 34.82 -6.68
CA SER A 288 -13.91 34.06 -6.74
C SER A 288 -13.48 33.67 -5.34
N PHE A 289 -14.16 32.66 -4.81
CA PHE A 289 -13.93 32.13 -3.47
C PHE A 289 -13.85 30.60 -3.48
N VAL A 290 -13.27 30.02 -2.44
CA VAL A 290 -13.29 28.57 -2.21
C VAL A 290 -14.41 28.23 -1.24
N ASP A 291 -15.36 27.40 -1.66
CA ASP A 291 -16.45 26.92 -0.81
C ASP A 291 -15.93 25.98 0.29
N ASN A 292 -16.59 25.96 1.46
CA ASN A 292 -16.31 24.99 2.52
C ASN A 292 -17.20 23.74 2.44
N GLU A 293 -18.14 23.70 1.51
CA GLU A 293 -18.97 22.53 1.27
C GLU A 293 -18.20 21.43 0.50
N ILE A 294 -18.12 20.24 1.10
CA ILE A 294 -17.41 19.09 0.53
C ILE A 294 -18.30 17.85 0.45
N THR A 295 -18.12 17.05 -0.61
CA THR A 295 -18.81 15.76 -0.74
C THR A 295 -17.85 14.62 -0.37
N LYS A 296 -18.04 14.01 0.80
CA LYS A 296 -17.16 12.92 1.29
C LYS A 296 -17.37 11.62 0.51
N LEU A 297 -16.30 10.86 0.27
CA LEU A 297 -16.38 9.52 -0.32
C LEU A 297 -16.49 8.44 0.77
N LYS A 298 -17.15 7.32 0.45
CA LYS A 298 -17.10 6.09 1.27
C LYS A 298 -15.72 5.41 1.16
N PHE A 299 -15.23 5.26 -0.06
CA PHE A 299 -13.90 4.74 -0.39
C PHE A 299 -13.56 5.11 -1.84
N ILE A 300 -12.30 4.96 -2.22
CA ILE A 300 -11.84 5.06 -3.62
C ILE A 300 -11.03 3.82 -3.98
N ASP A 301 -11.25 3.27 -5.18
CA ASP A 301 -10.45 2.17 -5.72
C ASP A 301 -9.42 2.71 -6.71
N LEU A 302 -8.14 2.59 -6.37
CA LEU A 302 -7.04 2.97 -7.24
C LEU A 302 -6.27 1.72 -7.60
N LEU A 303 -6.31 1.34 -8.89
CA LEU A 303 -5.57 0.20 -9.45
C LEU A 303 -5.83 -1.13 -8.71
N GLY A 304 -7.06 -1.36 -8.24
CA GLY A 304 -7.46 -2.58 -7.54
C GLY A 304 -7.27 -2.52 -6.02
N GLN A 305 -6.80 -1.39 -5.48
CA GLN A 305 -6.65 -1.15 -4.05
C GLN A 305 -7.68 -0.15 -3.54
N GLN A 306 -8.44 -0.55 -2.51
CA GLN A 306 -9.43 0.31 -1.87
C GLN A 306 -8.83 1.13 -0.72
N TYR A 307 -8.93 2.45 -0.84
CA TYR A 307 -8.57 3.45 0.16
C TYR A 307 -9.81 4.03 0.84
N ARG A 308 -9.75 4.27 2.16
CA ARG A 308 -10.90 4.68 2.99
C ARG A 308 -10.48 5.64 4.08
N GLY A 309 -11.40 6.48 4.55
CA GLY A 309 -11.17 7.32 5.74
C GLY A 309 -11.19 6.52 7.05
N LYS A 310 -10.68 7.13 8.13
CA LYS A 310 -10.57 6.57 9.49
C LYS A 310 -11.85 5.94 10.03
N ASN A 311 -13.03 6.48 9.67
CA ASN A 311 -14.33 6.06 10.21
C ASN A 311 -14.92 4.80 9.55
N GLY A 312 -14.22 4.17 8.59
CA GLY A 312 -14.61 2.88 8.04
C GLY A 312 -14.12 1.73 8.93
N SER A 313 -15.01 0.85 9.37
CA SER A 313 -14.67 -0.39 10.08
C SER A 313 -13.53 -1.17 9.37
N ALA A 314 -12.48 -1.51 10.15
CA ALA A 314 -11.30 -2.34 9.83
C ALA A 314 -10.17 -1.75 8.92
N SER A 315 -9.35 -0.89 9.53
CA SER A 315 -7.90 -1.04 9.82
C SER A 315 -6.77 -1.08 8.77
N CYS A 316 -6.95 -1.03 7.45
CA CYS A 316 -5.76 -1.00 6.54
C CYS A 316 -5.84 -0.07 5.31
N GLY A 317 -7.03 0.32 4.87
CA GLY A 317 -7.19 1.18 3.67
C GLY A 317 -7.00 2.67 3.94
N SER A 318 -6.82 3.06 5.20
CA SER A 318 -6.60 4.45 5.60
C SER A 318 -5.13 4.79 5.75
N LEU A 319 -4.23 3.82 5.80
CA LEU A 319 -2.79 4.10 5.93
C LEU A 319 -2.17 4.29 4.55
N VAL A 320 -1.36 5.34 4.44
CA VAL A 320 -0.64 5.70 3.22
C VAL A 320 0.82 5.92 3.52
N HIS A 321 1.66 5.61 2.55
CA HIS A 321 3.08 5.93 2.56
C HIS A 321 3.35 6.77 1.32
N VAL A 322 3.86 7.98 1.52
CA VAL A 322 4.16 8.92 0.43
C VAL A 322 5.65 9.17 0.40
N MET A 323 6.22 9.05 -0.78
CA MET A 323 7.64 9.24 -1.06
C MET A 323 7.80 10.57 -1.76
N PHE A 324 8.49 11.51 -1.13
CA PHE A 324 8.88 12.78 -1.71
C PHE A 324 10.32 12.67 -2.22
N ILE A 325 10.50 13.00 -3.48
CA ILE A 325 11.81 13.11 -4.10
C ILE A 325 12.14 14.60 -4.10
N SER A 326 13.23 14.96 -3.44
CA SER A 326 13.76 16.32 -3.46
C SER A 326 14.06 16.75 -4.89
N SER A 327 13.97 18.06 -5.17
CA SER A 327 14.22 18.66 -6.50
C SER A 327 15.60 18.36 -7.09
N ASP A 328 16.55 17.91 -6.27
CA ASP A 328 17.90 17.48 -6.65
C ASP A 328 18.00 15.97 -6.96
N GLY A 329 16.92 15.20 -6.74
CA GLY A 329 16.85 13.75 -6.97
C GLY A 329 17.67 12.88 -6.01
N ARG A 330 18.42 13.49 -5.07
CA ARG A 330 19.36 12.77 -4.18
C ARG A 330 18.73 12.36 -2.86
N ASN A 331 17.80 13.15 -2.36
CA ASN A 331 17.11 12.87 -1.10
C ASN A 331 15.71 12.35 -1.34
N THR A 332 15.43 11.18 -0.79
CA THR A 332 14.08 10.64 -0.72
C THR A 332 13.60 10.67 0.73
N LEU A 333 12.51 11.39 0.98
CA LEU A 333 11.83 11.40 2.27
C LEU A 333 10.54 10.59 2.16
N ALA A 334 10.36 9.64 3.07
CA ALA A 334 9.20 8.75 3.07
C ALA A 334 8.37 9.01 4.32
N TYR A 335 7.15 9.48 4.15
CA TYR A 335 6.24 9.79 5.26
C TYR A 335 5.09 8.79 5.28
N ALA A 336 4.84 8.25 6.47
CA ALA A 336 3.66 7.45 6.75
C ALA A 336 2.56 8.35 7.32
N GLY A 337 1.34 8.18 6.85
CA GLY A 337 0.19 8.94 7.32
C GLY A 337 -1.10 8.11 7.30
N GLN A 338 -2.15 8.68 7.89
CA GLN A 338 -3.49 8.12 7.90
C GLN A 338 -4.49 9.08 7.25
N ILE A 339 -5.14 8.62 6.18
CA ILE A 339 -6.30 9.24 5.56
C ILE A 339 -7.41 9.35 6.62
N GLN A 340 -7.73 10.58 7.00
CA GLN A 340 -8.86 10.88 7.87
C GLN A 340 -10.16 10.74 7.09
N TYR A 341 -10.26 11.39 5.92
CA TYR A 341 -11.37 11.24 4.99
C TYR A 341 -10.96 11.61 3.56
N LEU A 342 -11.76 11.12 2.61
CA LEU A 342 -11.66 11.42 1.18
C LEU A 342 -12.84 12.31 0.81
N PHE A 343 -12.64 13.29 -0.06
CA PHE A 343 -13.72 14.18 -0.49
C PHE A 343 -13.55 14.66 -1.93
N THR A 344 -14.65 15.03 -2.57
CA THR A 344 -14.64 15.79 -3.81
C THR A 344 -14.99 17.23 -3.53
N HIS A 345 -14.34 18.14 -4.25
CA HIS A 345 -14.62 19.57 -4.19
C HIS A 345 -14.52 20.14 -5.60
N SER A 346 -15.48 20.99 -5.93
CA SER A 346 -15.56 21.62 -7.24
C SER A 346 -15.06 23.04 -7.11
N PHE A 347 -14.10 23.42 -7.96
CA PHE A 347 -13.60 24.78 -8.00
C PHE A 347 -13.85 25.36 -9.38
N THR A 348 -14.28 26.62 -9.42
CA THR A 348 -14.48 27.35 -10.67
C THR A 348 -13.42 28.44 -10.71
N HIS A 349 -12.53 28.36 -11.69
CA HIS A 349 -11.45 29.32 -11.84
C HIS A 349 -12.00 30.73 -12.09
N PRO A 350 -11.44 31.78 -11.44
CA PRO A 350 -11.75 33.17 -11.77
C PRO A 350 -11.38 33.46 -13.22
N SER A 351 -12.35 33.80 -14.07
CA SER A 351 -12.10 34.08 -15.49
C SER A 351 -11.26 35.36 -15.64
N ASN A 352 -9.93 35.24 -15.75
CA ASN A 352 -9.10 36.32 -16.28
C ASN A 352 -8.94 36.14 -17.79
N SER A 353 -9.37 37.16 -18.53
CA SER A 353 -9.11 37.32 -19.94
C SER A 353 -7.61 37.15 -20.24
N ASN A 354 -7.31 36.35 -21.26
CA ASN A 354 -6.00 36.18 -21.92
C ASN A 354 -5.14 34.95 -21.56
N LEU A 355 -5.74 33.77 -21.41
CA LEU A 355 -5.08 32.55 -21.90
C LEU A 355 -6.02 31.76 -22.81
N HIS A 356 -5.73 31.82 -24.12
CA HIS A 356 -6.25 30.88 -25.10
C HIS A 356 -5.69 29.49 -24.81
N LEU A 357 -6.35 28.72 -23.93
CA LEU A 357 -6.41 27.27 -24.04
C LEU A 357 -7.66 26.72 -23.33
N THR A 358 -8.71 26.55 -24.12
CA THR A 358 -9.76 25.51 -23.99
C THR A 358 -10.58 25.41 -22.70
N ARG A 359 -11.86 25.79 -22.86
CA ARG A 359 -13.07 25.16 -22.31
C ARG A 359 -13.35 25.33 -20.81
N MET A 360 -14.52 25.91 -20.55
CA MET A 360 -15.27 25.78 -19.30
C MET A 360 -15.31 24.32 -18.83
N VAL A 361 -14.61 24.03 -17.74
CA VAL A 361 -14.74 22.79 -16.99
C VAL A 361 -14.74 23.20 -15.53
N HIS A 362 -15.83 22.91 -14.82
CA HIS A 362 -15.78 22.84 -13.36
C HIS A 362 -14.79 21.74 -13.02
N ASP A 363 -13.60 22.10 -12.55
CA ASP A 363 -12.62 21.10 -12.14
C ASP A 363 -13.15 20.43 -10.86
N HIS A 364 -13.69 19.23 -11.04
CA HIS A 364 -14.08 18.35 -9.95
C HIS A 364 -12.85 17.63 -9.46
N HIS A 365 -12.33 18.06 -8.33
CA HIS A 365 -11.16 17.48 -7.72
C HIS A 365 -11.53 16.38 -6.75
N VAL A 366 -10.64 15.41 -6.59
CA VAL A 366 -10.72 14.38 -5.57
C VAL A 366 -9.52 14.51 -4.65
N PHE A 367 -9.79 14.72 -3.36
CA PHE A 367 -8.80 14.99 -2.34
C PHE A 367 -8.79 13.91 -1.25
N ALA A 368 -7.65 13.78 -0.58
CA ALA A 368 -7.48 13.01 0.64
C ALA A 368 -6.92 13.92 1.73
N TYR A 369 -7.62 14.00 2.86
CA TYR A 369 -7.08 14.68 4.05
C TYR A 369 -6.30 13.66 4.88
N ILE A 370 -5.00 13.90 5.09
CA ILE A 370 -4.06 12.94 5.67
C ILE A 370 -3.43 13.52 6.94
N LYS A 371 -3.51 12.77 8.03
CA LYS A 371 -2.73 13.04 9.24
C LYS A 371 -1.42 12.27 9.19
N TRP A 372 -0.29 12.97 9.14
CA TRP A 372 1.04 12.34 9.11
C TRP A 372 1.46 11.83 10.50
N PHE A 373 2.21 10.73 10.54
CA PHE A 373 2.81 10.22 11.76
C PHE A 373 4.18 10.85 11.99
N ASN A 374 4.50 11.15 13.24
CA ASN A 374 5.77 11.76 13.60
C ASN A 374 6.87 10.67 13.59
N THR A 375 7.90 10.83 12.76
CA THR A 375 9.08 9.96 12.78
C THR A 375 10.07 10.52 13.78
N SER A 376 10.47 9.72 14.78
CA SER A 376 11.26 10.14 15.96
C SER A 376 12.67 10.67 15.69
N SER A 377 13.02 10.97 14.44
CA SER A 377 14.36 11.42 14.03
C SER A 377 14.38 12.79 13.32
N ASP A 378 13.27 13.53 13.23
CA ASP A 378 13.22 14.75 12.43
C ASP A 378 13.06 16.02 13.28
N ARG A 379 14.18 16.72 13.52
CA ARG A 379 14.22 18.11 14.04
C ARG A 379 14.66 19.11 12.94
N SER A 380 14.64 18.72 11.67
CA SER A 380 15.27 19.52 10.60
C SER A 380 14.47 20.74 10.14
N ARG A 381 13.30 21.02 10.76
CA ARG A 381 12.39 22.11 10.36
C ARG A 381 11.80 22.92 11.54
N GLU A 382 12.53 23.08 12.64
CA GLU A 382 12.15 24.09 13.65
C GLU A 382 12.24 25.54 13.11
N ASP A 383 12.95 25.79 12.00
CA ASP A 383 13.20 27.14 11.47
C ASP A 383 12.18 27.63 10.40
N ASP A 384 11.20 26.81 9.98
CA ASP A 384 10.21 27.19 8.95
C ASP A 384 8.87 27.69 9.53
N GLY A 385 8.82 28.06 10.81
CA GLY A 385 7.65 28.74 11.42
C GLY A 385 6.36 27.91 11.53
N LEU A 386 6.44 26.58 11.40
CA LEU A 386 5.33 25.67 11.71
C LEU A 386 5.50 25.13 13.13
N GLU A 387 4.83 25.77 14.09
CA GLU A 387 4.67 25.21 15.44
C GLU A 387 3.86 23.91 15.34
N PHE A 388 4.54 22.79 15.59
CA PHE A 388 3.87 21.51 15.79
C PHE A 388 3.62 21.32 17.28
N CYS A 389 2.34 21.39 17.68
CA CYS A 389 1.90 21.00 19.02
C CYS A 389 2.38 19.58 19.35
N LEU A 390 3.30 19.49 20.31
CA LEU A 390 3.67 18.25 20.95
C LEU A 390 2.45 17.68 21.68
N PRO A 391 2.08 16.40 21.47
CA PRO A 391 1.30 15.70 22.48
C PRO A 391 2.25 15.41 23.64
N THR A 392 2.25 16.26 24.66
CA THR A 392 2.62 15.83 26.01
C THR A 392 1.71 14.67 26.39
N PHE A 393 2.26 13.46 26.40
CA PHE A 393 1.65 12.38 27.18
C PHE A 393 1.77 12.77 28.65
N SER A 394 0.72 13.38 29.19
CA SER A 394 0.58 13.49 30.65
C SER A 394 0.31 12.08 31.19
N PRO A 395 1.07 11.60 32.18
CA PRO A 395 0.69 10.43 32.95
C PRO A 395 -0.53 10.76 33.82
N ASP A 396 -1.41 9.78 33.96
CA ASP A 396 -2.44 9.61 35.01
C ASP A 396 -3.24 10.81 35.51
N SER A 397 -4.56 10.76 35.28
CA SER A 397 -5.53 11.05 36.34
C SER A 397 -6.92 10.62 35.87
N ARG A 398 -7.47 9.53 36.43
CA ARG A 398 -8.83 9.50 37.02
C ARG A 398 -8.88 8.39 38.08
N HIS A 399 -9.18 8.82 39.30
CA HIS A 399 -9.89 8.05 40.31
C HIS A 399 -11.20 7.48 39.76
#